data_AF-A0A9C9TBP8-F1
#
_entry.id   AF-A0A9C9TBP8-F1
#
_cell.length_a   1.000
_cell.length_b   1.000
_cell.length_c   1.000
_cell.angle_alpha   90.00
_cell.angle_beta   90.00
_cell.angle_gamma   90.00
#
_symmetry.space_group_name_H-M   'P 1'
#
loop_
_entity.id
_entity.type
_entity.pdbx_description
1 polymer ?
#
loop_
_entity_poly.entity_id
_entity_poly.type
_entity_poly.pdbx_seq_one_letter_code
_entity_poly.pdbx_strand_id
1 'polypeptide(L)'
;MTQSSKQNGDKVGAALVVGAGIGGIQTSLDLAEAGFKVYLLDKAPAIGGTMAQLDKTFPTNDCSMCILSPKLVECGRHLNI
;
A
#
# COMPACT_ATOMS: atom_id res chain seq x y z
N MET A 1 22.99 14.12 10.19
CA MET A 1 22.14 15.32 10.02
C MET A 1 22.71 16.14 8.87
N THR A 2 22.16 15.98 7.66
CA THR A 2 22.19 16.95 6.53
C THR A 2 21.43 16.30 5.35
N GLN A 3 20.15 16.66 5.21
CA GLN A 3 19.58 17.46 4.12
C GLN A 3 19.30 16.67 2.83
N SER A 4 18.02 16.54 2.46
CA SER A 4 17.66 16.54 1.04
C SER A 4 16.26 17.15 0.80
N SER A 5 16.29 18.28 0.11
CA SER A 5 15.26 18.85 -0.79
C SER A 5 13.85 19.12 -0.29
N LYS A 6 13.64 20.40 0.09
CA LYS A 6 12.38 21.13 -0.11
C LYS A 6 12.30 21.57 -1.59
N GLN A 7 11.30 21.10 -2.34
CA GLN A 7 10.78 21.67 -3.61
C GLN A 7 9.26 21.41 -3.60
N ASN A 8 8.32 22.32 -3.37
CA ASN A 8 7.99 23.64 -3.96
C ASN A 8 7.48 23.61 -5.41
N GLY A 9 6.37 22.91 -5.62
CA GLY A 9 5.14 23.46 -6.18
C GLY A 9 4.00 22.83 -5.37
N ASP A 10 2.93 23.54 -5.05
CA ASP A 10 1.83 23.02 -4.24
C ASP A 10 1.17 21.81 -4.92
N LYS A 11 1.74 20.61 -4.78
CA LYS A 11 1.04 19.36 -5.08
C LYS A 11 0.05 19.14 -3.95
N VAL A 12 -1.03 19.92 -3.99
CA VAL A 12 -2.20 19.74 -3.14
C VAL A 12 -2.88 18.46 -3.60
N GLY A 13 -2.51 17.35 -2.98
CA GLY A 13 -3.02 16.04 -3.36
C GLY A 13 -2.85 15.06 -2.22
N ALA A 14 -3.84 15.01 -1.34
CA ALA A 14 -4.04 13.85 -0.51
C ALA A 14 -5.05 12.92 -1.21
N ALA A 15 -4.71 11.64 -1.36
CA ALA A 15 -5.58 10.64 -1.93
C ALA A 15 -6.12 9.74 -0.82
N LEU A 16 -7.41 9.42 -0.86
CA LEU A 16 -8.01 8.42 0.03
C LEU A 16 -8.28 7.16 -0.77
N VAL A 17 -7.68 6.05 -0.35
CA VAL A 17 -7.93 4.72 -0.89
C VAL A 17 -8.85 3.98 0.08
N VAL A 18 -10.01 3.54 -0.43
CA VAL A 18 -11.01 2.79 0.34
C VAL A 18 -10.95 1.33 -0.05
N GLY A 19 -10.60 0.47 0.91
CA GLY A 19 -10.44 -0.98 0.79
C GLY A 19 -8.96 -1.40 0.71
N ALA A 20 -8.45 -2.06 1.76
CA ALA A 20 -7.07 -2.54 1.85
C ALA A 20 -6.92 -3.99 1.39
N GLY A 21 -7.52 -4.33 0.25
CA GLY A 21 -7.18 -5.54 -0.50
C GLY A 21 -5.86 -5.39 -1.27
N ILE A 22 -5.46 -6.43 -2.02
CA ILE A 22 -4.23 -6.39 -2.83
C ILE A 22 -4.17 -5.20 -3.79
N GLY A 23 -5.31 -4.83 -4.39
CA GLY A 23 -5.40 -3.67 -5.28
C GLY A 23 -5.19 -2.35 -4.53
N GLY A 24 -5.89 -2.15 -3.41
CA GLY A 24 -5.78 -0.93 -2.62
C GLY A 24 -4.39 -0.73 -2.00
N ILE A 25 -3.75 -1.81 -1.56
CA ILE A 25 -2.35 -1.77 -1.10
C ILE A 25 -1.43 -1.32 -2.23
N GLN A 26 -1.56 -1.92 -3.43
CA GLN A 26 -0.71 -1.53 -4.55
C GLN A 26 -0.95 -0.08 -4.99
N THR A 27 -2.21 0.34 -5.11
CA THR A 27 -2.54 1.73 -5.45
C THR A 27 -1.98 2.71 -4.43
N SER A 28 -2.00 2.35 -3.14
CA SER A 28 -1.44 3.21 -2.09
C SER A 28 0.07 3.32 -2.20
N LEU A 29 0.77 2.21 -2.50
CA LEU A 29 2.21 2.19 -2.74
C LEU A 29 2.58 3.04 -3.97
N ASP A 30 1.90 2.83 -5.10
CA ASP A 30 2.17 3.57 -6.35
C ASP A 30 1.96 5.08 -6.18
N LEU A 31 0.90 5.48 -5.45
CA LEU A 31 0.63 6.89 -5.15
C LEU A 31 1.64 7.49 -4.17
N ALA A 32 2.09 6.71 -3.20
CA ALA A 32 3.08 7.12 -2.23
C ALA A 32 4.48 7.28 -2.86
N GLU A 33 4.83 6.42 -3.81
CA GLU A 33 6.05 6.52 -4.65
C GLU A 33 5.98 7.73 -5.59
N ALA A 34 4.80 8.04 -6.14
CA ALA A 34 4.57 9.25 -6.93
C ALA A 34 4.66 10.56 -6.11
N GLY A 35 4.80 10.45 -4.79
CA GLY A 35 5.01 11.58 -3.87
C GLY A 35 3.71 12.21 -3.37
N PHE A 36 2.57 11.51 -3.45
CA PHE A 36 1.32 11.95 -2.85
C PHE A 36 1.17 11.41 -1.42
N LYS A 37 0.45 12.14 -0.57
CA LYS A 37 0.05 11.63 0.74
C LYS A 37 -1.20 10.77 0.56
N VAL A 38 -1.13 9.51 0.97
CA VAL A 38 -2.23 8.56 0.85
C VAL A 38 -2.82 8.31 2.23
N TYR A 39 -4.13 8.15 2.29
CA TYR A 39 -4.83 7.60 3.44
C TYR A 39 -5.44 6.27 3.01
N LEU A 40 -5.10 5.18 3.69
CA LEU A 40 -5.68 3.88 3.44
C LEU A 40 -6.74 3.56 4.51
N LEU A 41 -7.99 3.37 4.07
CA LEU A 41 -9.11 3.03 4.94
C LEU A 41 -9.66 1.65 4.59
N ASP A 42 -9.80 0.78 5.59
CA ASP A 42 -10.53 -0.48 5.45
C ASP A 42 -11.62 -0.59 6.53
N LYS A 43 -12.68 -1.34 6.23
CA LYS A 43 -13.69 -1.76 7.18
C LYS A 43 -13.16 -2.86 8.12
N ALA A 44 -12.29 -3.72 7.61
CA ALA A 44 -11.69 -4.81 8.38
C ALA A 44 -10.58 -4.29 9.32
N PRO A 45 -10.34 -4.94 10.47
CA PRO A 45 -9.27 -4.54 11.39
C PRO A 45 -7.86 -4.84 10.86
N ALA A 46 -7.76 -5.63 9.78
CA ALA A 46 -6.51 -6.04 9.17
C ALA A 46 -6.51 -5.79 7.66
N ILE A 47 -5.34 -5.44 7.15
CA ILE A 47 -5.07 -5.20 5.73
C ILE A 47 -4.70 -6.51 5.02
N GLY A 48 -5.08 -6.64 3.75
CA GLY A 48 -4.84 -7.83 2.91
C GLY A 48 -6.08 -8.36 2.19
N GLY A 49 -7.28 -7.98 2.64
CA GLY A 49 -8.56 -8.34 2.02
C GLY A 49 -8.76 -9.84 1.83
N THR A 50 -9.45 -10.23 0.75
CA THR A 50 -9.74 -11.63 0.43
C THR A 50 -8.48 -12.44 0.12
N MET A 51 -7.44 -11.81 -0.43
CA MET A 51 -6.19 -12.50 -0.78
C MET A 51 -5.47 -13.07 0.45
N ALA A 52 -5.60 -12.42 1.60
CA ALA A 52 -5.07 -12.92 2.87
C ALA A 52 -5.78 -14.19 3.38
N GLN A 53 -6.98 -14.49 2.86
CA GLN A 53 -7.76 -15.67 3.21
C GLN A 53 -7.51 -16.87 2.29
N LEU A 54 -6.74 -16.68 1.21
CA LEU A 54 -6.42 -17.72 0.24
C LEU A 54 -5.09 -18.38 0.62
N ASP A 55 -5.02 -19.71 0.59
CA ASP A 55 -3.76 -20.43 0.79
C ASP A 55 -2.85 -20.37 -0.45
N LYS A 56 -3.46 -20.42 -1.64
CA LYS A 56 -2.75 -20.59 -2.91
C LYS A 56 -3.31 -19.70 -4.00
N THR A 57 -2.42 -19.16 -4.83
CA THR A 57 -2.79 -18.34 -5.99
C THR A 57 -2.55 -19.10 -7.29
N PHE A 58 -3.57 -19.19 -8.14
CA PHE A 58 -3.42 -19.66 -9.51
C PHE A 58 -2.67 -18.58 -10.33
N PRO A 59 -1.82 -18.90 -11.32
CA PRO A 59 -1.48 -20.21 -11.90
C PRO A 59 -0.27 -20.92 -11.27
N THR A 60 0.53 -20.21 -10.47
CA THR A 60 1.80 -20.73 -9.94
C THR A 60 1.63 -21.63 -8.72
N ASN A 61 0.47 -21.58 -8.06
CA ASN A 61 0.22 -22.25 -6.77
C ASN A 61 1.22 -21.83 -5.68
N ASP A 62 1.62 -20.56 -5.71
CA ASP A 62 2.40 -19.96 -4.65
C ASP A 62 1.52 -19.63 -3.44
N CYS A 63 2.12 -19.65 -2.26
CA CYS A 63 1.45 -19.24 -1.03
C CYS A 63 1.04 -17.76 -1.14
N SER A 64 -0.26 -17.46 -1.01
CA SER A 64 -0.76 -16.09 -1.18
C SER A 64 -0.10 -15.15 -0.17
N MET A 65 0.11 -15.63 1.06
CA MET A 65 0.77 -14.85 2.10
C MET A 65 2.23 -14.55 1.77
N CYS A 66 2.95 -15.43 1.06
CA CYS A 66 4.34 -15.15 0.66
C CYS A 66 4.45 -13.98 -0.33
N ILE A 67 3.45 -13.82 -1.22
CA ILE A 67 3.41 -12.71 -2.18
C ILE A 67 2.86 -11.43 -1.53
N LEU A 68 1.88 -11.58 -0.62
CA LEU A 68 1.20 -10.46 0.01
C LEU A 68 2.04 -9.82 1.14
N SER A 69 2.75 -10.62 1.93
CA SER A 69 3.54 -10.15 3.08
C SER A 69 4.50 -9.00 2.77
N PRO A 70 5.34 -9.05 1.71
CA PRO A 70 6.25 -7.94 1.44
C PRO A 70 5.50 -6.63 1.18
N LYS A 71 4.38 -6.68 0.44
CA LYS A 71 3.56 -5.50 0.13
C LYS A 71 2.88 -4.93 1.37
N LEU A 72 2.43 -5.79 2.29
CA LEU A 72 1.85 -5.35 3.56
C LEU A 72 2.88 -4.64 4.43
N VAL A 73 4.08 -5.21 4.54
CA VAL A 73 5.18 -4.63 5.34
C VAL A 73 5.63 -3.30 4.74
N GLU A 74 5.73 -3.22 3.42
CA GLU A 74 6.11 -1.99 2.72
C GLU A 74 5.09 -0.89 2.92
N CYS A 75 3.80 -1.20 2.74
CA CYS A 75 2.71 -0.25 2.94
C CYS A 75 2.65 0.26 4.39
N GLY A 76 2.84 -0.63 5.38
CA GLY A 76 2.86 -0.25 6.80
C GLY A 76 4.12 0.50 7.27
N ARG A 77 5.21 0.47 6.48
CA ARG A 77 6.46 1.19 6.78
C ARG A 77 6.63 2.47 5.97
N HIS A 78 5.80 2.69 4.96
CA HIS A 78 5.91 3.85 4.09
C HIS A 78 5.46 5.13 4.81
N LEU A 79 6.29 6.18 4.81
CA LEU A 79 6.03 7.42 5.55
C LEU A 79 4.85 8.25 4.98
N ASN A 80 4.41 7.93 3.77
CA ASN A 80 3.41 8.68 3.01
C ASN A 80 2.04 7.98 2.93
N ILE A 81 1.82 6.87 3.67
CA ILE A 81 0.56 6.09 3.69
C ILE A 81 -0.01 6.06 5.12
#